data_AF-A0A1F4G2T4-F1
#
_entry.id   AF-A0A1F4G2T4-F1
#
_cell.length_a   1.000
_cell.length_b   1.000
_cell.length_c   1.000
_cell.angle_alpha   90.00
_cell.angle_beta   90.00
_cell.angle_gamma   90.00
#
_symmetry.space_group_name_H-M   'P 1'
#
loop_
_entity.id
_entity.type
_entity.pdbx_description
1 polymer ?
#
loop_
_entity_poly.entity_id
_entity_poly.type
_entity_poly.pdbx_seq_one_letter_code
_entity_poly.pdbx_strand_id
1 'polypeptide(L)'
;MNLRQLLLGAVLLAFTTFSLLVVGEVGYFGLWQAGFASNASLQILLDLCIACGLGGLWLIGDAKQRGVSAWPWLIAVLALGSIGLLAYLFLRERSALPRPAH
;
A
#
# COMPACT_ATOMS: atom_id res chain seq x y z
N MET A 1 9.41 3.90 18.25
CA MET A 1 8.63 3.10 17.27
C MET A 1 8.07 1.92 18.01
N ASN A 2 6.77 1.63 17.88
CA ASN A 2 6.20 0.41 18.47
C ASN A 2 6.40 -0.79 17.53
N LEU A 3 6.18 -2.02 18.03
CA LEU A 3 6.37 -3.24 17.24
C LEU A 3 5.54 -3.24 15.95
N ARG A 4 4.29 -2.75 16.00
CA ARG A 4 3.42 -2.64 14.81
C ARG A 4 4.03 -1.76 13.73
N GLN A 5 4.49 -0.56 14.10
CA GLN A 5 5.12 0.38 13.18
C GLN A 5 6.40 -0.20 12.58
N LEU A 6 7.19 -0.92 13.37
CA LEU A 6 8.41 -1.57 12.90
C LEU A 6 8.11 -2.68 11.90
N LEU A 7 7.11 -3.53 12.17
CA LEU A 7 6.66 -4.57 11.25
C LEU A 7 6.10 -3.96 9.94
N LEU A 8 5.26 -2.93 10.03
CA LEU A 8 4.73 -2.23 8.86
C LEU A 8 5.86 -1.61 8.02
N GLY A 9 6.83 -0.96 8.68
CA GLY A 9 7.99 -0.36 8.01
C GLY A 9 8.88 -1.40 7.34
N ALA A 10 9.12 -2.55 7.99
CA ALA A 10 9.90 -3.64 7.44
C ALA A 10 9.25 -4.26 6.19
N VAL A 11 7.95 -4.55 6.26
CA VAL A 11 7.18 -5.09 5.12
C VAL A 11 7.12 -4.07 3.98
N LEU A 12 6.85 -2.80 4.30
CA LEU A 12 6.83 -1.72 3.32
C LEU A 12 8.17 -1.60 2.59
N LEU A 13 9.28 -1.58 3.32
CA LEU A 13 10.61 -1.46 2.73
C LEU A 13 10.93 -2.68 1.87
N ALA A 14 10.78 -3.89 2.40
CA ALA A 14 11.08 -5.11 1.68
C ALA A 14 10.26 -5.24 0.39
N PHE A 15 8.94 -5.03 0.48
CA PHE A 15 8.05 -5.17 -0.68
C PHE A 15 8.29 -4.05 -1.70
N THR A 16 8.50 -2.80 -1.26
CA THR A 16 8.83 -1.70 -2.18
C THR A 16 10.14 -1.95 -2.92
N THR A 17 11.18 -2.41 -2.22
CA THR A 17 12.45 -2.77 -2.86
C THR A 17 12.27 -3.87 -3.88
N PHE A 18 11.54 -4.94 -3.52
CA PHE A 18 11.23 -6.01 -4.46
C PHE A 18 10.43 -5.50 -5.67
N SER A 19 9.39 -4.69 -5.47
CA SER A 19 8.60 -4.13 -6.56
C SER A 19 9.44 -3.25 -7.50
N LEU A 20 10.37 -2.45 -6.96
CA LEU A 20 11.28 -1.65 -7.78
C LEU A 20 12.22 -2.51 -8.63
N LEU A 21 12.72 -3.62 -8.09
CA LEU A 21 13.54 -4.56 -8.84
C LEU A 21 12.74 -5.20 -9.99
N VAL A 22 11.54 -5.71 -9.71
CA VAL A 22 10.69 -6.32 -10.74
C VAL A 22 10.27 -5.29 -11.79
N VAL A 23 9.90 -4.07 -11.40
CA VAL A 23 9.62 -2.99 -12.36
C VAL A 23 10.86 -2.64 -13.20
N GLY A 24 12.06 -2.74 -12.63
CA GLY A 24 13.31 -2.59 -13.39
C GLY A 24 13.51 -3.68 -14.44
N GLU A 25 13.05 -4.90 -14.18
CA GLU A 25 13.18 -6.05 -15.09
C GLU A 25 12.12 -6.07 -16.19
N VAL A 26 10.84 -5.90 -15.84
CA VAL A 26 9.72 -6.08 -16.77
C VAL A 26 9.01 -4.77 -17.14
N GLY A 27 9.36 -3.67 -16.49
CA GLY A 27 8.65 -2.40 -16.63
C GLY A 27 7.29 -2.40 -15.92
N TYR A 28 6.74 -1.21 -15.71
CA TYR A 28 5.43 -1.08 -15.05
C TYR A 28 4.31 -1.78 -15.84
N PHE A 29 4.29 -1.63 -17.17
CA PHE A 29 3.30 -2.29 -18.02
C PHE A 29 3.51 -3.81 -18.14
N GLY A 30 4.75 -4.30 -18.00
CA GLY A 30 5.03 -5.74 -18.00
C GLY A 30 4.42 -6.47 -16.81
N LEU A 31 4.28 -5.81 -15.65
CA LEU A 31 3.54 -6.35 -14.51
C LEU A 31 2.07 -6.63 -14.87
N TRP A 32 1.41 -5.71 -15.57
CA TRP A 32 0.04 -5.90 -16.01
C TRP A 32 -0.07 -7.04 -17.02
N GLN A 33 0.84 -7.09 -18.00
CA GLN A 33 0.88 -8.18 -18.98
C GLN A 33 1.05 -9.55 -18.31
N ALA A 34 1.93 -9.65 -17.30
CA ALA A 34 2.11 -10.87 -16.50
C ALA A 34 0.84 -11.25 -15.73
N GLY A 35 0.10 -10.27 -15.21
CA GLY A 35 -1.21 -10.47 -14.59
C GLY A 35 -2.26 -11.00 -15.56
N PHE A 36 -2.21 -10.60 -16.83
CA PHE A 36 -3.14 -11.06 -17.88
C PHE A 36 -2.69 -12.34 -18.61
N ALA A 37 -1.51 -12.90 -18.27
CA ALA A 37 -0.93 -14.01 -19.02
C ALA A 37 -1.70 -15.34 -18.88
N SER A 38 -2.47 -15.51 -17.79
CA SER A 38 -3.27 -16.72 -17.54
C SER A 38 -4.44 -16.43 -16.61
N ASN A 39 -5.45 -17.31 -16.59
CA ASN A 39 -6.58 -17.20 -15.66
C ASN A 39 -6.13 -17.25 -14.18
N ALA A 40 -5.08 -18.00 -13.88
CA ALA A 40 -4.53 -18.07 -12.51
C ALA A 40 -3.87 -16.74 -12.10
N SER A 41 -3.06 -16.17 -12.99
CA SER A 41 -2.45 -14.84 -12.77
C SER A 41 -3.52 -13.75 -12.67
N LEU A 42 -4.55 -13.83 -13.52
CA LEU A 42 -5.65 -12.88 -13.55
C LEU A 42 -6.47 -12.94 -12.26
N GLN A 43 -6.73 -14.13 -11.72
CA GLN A 43 -7.36 -14.30 -10.42
C GLN A 43 -6.60 -13.56 -9.32
N ILE A 44 -5.26 -13.71 -9.27
CA ILE A 44 -4.41 -13.02 -8.27
C ILE A 44 -4.47 -11.50 -8.47
N LEU A 45 -4.42 -11.02 -9.72
CA LEU A 45 -4.52 -9.59 -10.03
C LEU A 45 -5.86 -9.01 -9.57
N LEU A 46 -6.97 -9.71 -9.86
CA LEU A 46 -8.30 -9.29 -9.46
C LEU A 46 -8.46 -9.30 -7.94
N ASP A 47 -7.99 -10.34 -7.25
CA ASP A 47 -7.98 -10.39 -5.79
C ASP A 47 -7.21 -9.20 -5.20
N LEU A 48 -6.06 -8.84 -5.78
CA LEU A 48 -5.29 -7.66 -5.38
C LEU A 48 -6.08 -6.36 -5.61
N CYS A 49 -6.70 -6.18 -6.77
CA CYS A 49 -7.51 -5.01 -7.08
C CYS A 49 -8.70 -4.87 -6.12
N ILE A 50 -9.39 -5.97 -5.80
CA ILE A 50 -10.51 -5.99 -4.85
C ILE A 50 -10.02 -5.65 -3.45
N ALA A 51 -8.93 -6.27 -2.98
CA ALA A 51 -8.35 -6.00 -1.66
C ALA A 51 -7.91 -4.53 -1.55
N CYS A 52 -7.29 -3.97 -2.59
CA CYS A 52 -6.91 -2.56 -2.64
C CYS A 52 -8.13 -1.63 -2.66
N GLY A 53 -9.20 -2.00 -3.39
CA GLY A 53 -10.45 -1.25 -3.41
C GLY A 53 -11.13 -1.21 -2.04
N LEU A 54 -11.29 -2.37 -1.39
CA LEU A 54 -11.83 -2.47 -0.04
C LEU A 54 -10.96 -1.73 0.98
N GLY A 55 -9.65 -1.88 0.88
CA GLY A 55 -8.69 -1.15 1.71
C GLY A 55 -8.74 0.36 1.51
N GLY A 56 -8.93 0.82 0.27
CA GLY A 56 -9.11 2.24 -0.06
C GLY A 56 -10.41 2.81 0.50
N LEU A 57 -11.52 2.07 0.41
CA LEU A 57 -12.80 2.46 1.04
C LEU A 57 -12.66 2.57 2.57
N TRP A 58 -11.98 1.61 3.18
CA TRP A 58 -11.65 1.66 4.61
C TRP A 58 -10.77 2.87 4.96
N LEU A 59 -9.75 3.15 4.14
CA LEU A 59 -8.84 4.27 4.32
C LEU A 59 -9.58 5.61 4.31
N ILE A 60 -10.59 5.78 3.45
CA ILE A 60 -11.43 6.99 3.42
C ILE A 60 -12.13 7.19 4.77
N GLY A 61 -12.72 6.13 5.33
CA GLY A 61 -13.37 6.16 6.63
C GLY A 61 -12.39 6.51 7.76
N ASP A 62 -11.24 5.85 7.80
CA ASP A 62 -10.22 6.09 8.84
C ASP A 62 -9.62 7.50 8.75
N ALA A 63 -9.32 7.97 7.53
CA ALA A 63 -8.79 9.32 7.30
C ALA A 63 -9.78 10.40 7.75
N LYS A 64 -11.08 10.21 7.45
CA LYS A 64 -12.16 11.10 7.90
C LYS A 64 -12.25 11.16 9.42
N GLN A 65 -12.17 10.02 10.11
CA GLN A 65 -12.19 9.97 11.58
C GLN A 65 -10.99 10.68 12.22
N ARG A 66 -9.85 10.70 11.54
CA ARG A 66 -8.60 11.33 11.99
C ARG A 66 -8.45 12.78 11.54
N GLY A 67 -9.38 13.32 10.74
CA GLY A 67 -9.28 14.67 10.18
C GLY A 67 -8.12 14.85 9.19
N VAL A 68 -7.67 13.79 8.53
CA VAL A 68 -6.57 13.84 7.54
C VAL A 68 -7.10 13.60 6.12
N SER A 69 -6.39 14.11 5.11
CA SER A 69 -6.77 13.89 3.71
C SER A 69 -6.47 12.45 3.26
N ALA A 70 -7.47 11.78 2.67
CA ALA A 70 -7.36 10.44 2.10
C ALA A 70 -6.73 10.43 0.70
N TRP A 71 -6.86 11.52 -0.05
CA TRP A 71 -6.56 11.59 -1.48
C TRP A 71 -5.12 11.18 -1.88
N PRO A 72 -4.06 11.64 -1.20
CA PRO A 72 -2.70 11.24 -1.56
C PRO A 72 -2.50 9.73 -1.49
N TRP A 73 -3.12 9.10 -0.49
CA TRP A 73 -3.02 7.68 -0.25
C TRP A 73 -3.88 6.87 -1.22
N LEU A 74 -5.07 7.35 -1.59
CA LEU A 74 -5.88 6.70 -2.61
C LEU A 74 -5.16 6.67 -3.96
N ILE A 75 -4.51 7.78 -4.35
CA ILE A 75 -3.71 7.82 -5.58
C ILE A 75 -2.55 6.82 -5.49
N ALA A 76 -1.87 6.74 -4.34
CA ALA A 76 -0.81 5.77 -4.11
C ALA A 76 -1.32 4.32 -4.18
N VAL A 77 -2.51 4.03 -3.64
CA VAL A 77 -3.12 2.69 -3.71
C VAL A 77 -3.50 2.31 -5.14
N LEU A 78 -4.01 3.26 -5.93
CA LEU A 78 -4.36 3.01 -7.32
C LEU A 78 -3.12 2.77 -8.20
N ALA A 79 -2.02 3.47 -7.93
CA ALA A 79 -0.79 3.35 -8.71
C ALA A 79 0.13 2.21 -8.25
N LEU A 80 0.18 1.95 -6.94
CA LEU A 80 1.17 1.05 -6.32
C LEU A 80 0.53 -0.13 -5.57
N GLY A 81 -0.80 -0.24 -5.58
CA GLY A 81 -1.54 -1.30 -4.89
C GLY A 81 -1.35 -1.24 -3.37
N SER A 82 -0.97 -2.37 -2.80
CA SER A 82 -0.81 -2.54 -1.34
C SER A 82 0.29 -1.66 -0.73
N ILE A 83 1.26 -1.19 -1.52
CA ILE A 83 2.31 -0.26 -1.04
C ILE A 83 1.67 1.03 -0.52
N GLY A 84 0.65 1.56 -1.21
CA GLY A 84 -0.07 2.75 -0.76
C GLY A 84 -0.78 2.54 0.58
N LEU A 85 -1.39 1.35 0.78
CA LEU A 85 -2.04 0.98 2.04
C LEU A 85 -1.03 0.83 3.18
N LEU A 86 0.10 0.16 2.93
CA LEU A 86 1.17 -0.01 3.90
C LEU A 86 1.80 1.32 4.32
N ALA A 87 2.04 2.22 3.37
CA ALA A 87 2.59 3.53 3.64
C ALA A 87 1.63 4.39 4.48
N TYR A 88 0.32 4.33 4.17
CA TYR A 88 -0.71 4.99 4.99
C TYR A 88 -0.71 4.48 6.43
N LEU A 89 -0.74 3.15 6.62
CA LEU A 89 -0.73 2.51 7.94
C LEU A 89 0.53 2.87 8.73
N PHE A 90 1.69 2.87 8.09
CA PHE A 90 2.96 3.23 8.72
C PHE A 90 2.96 4.67 9.24
N LEU A 91 2.48 5.62 8.42
CA LEU A 91 2.44 7.04 8.81
C LEU A 91 1.36 7.31 9.86
N ARG A 92 0.21 6.64 9.75
CA ARG A 92 -0.85 6.66 10.75
C ARG A 92 -0.32 6.26 12.13
N GLU A 93 0.43 5.17 12.21
CA GLU A 93 0.97 4.66 13.49
C GLU A 93 2.00 5.62 14.09
N ARG A 94 2.80 6.28 13.24
CA ARG A 94 3.73 7.33 13.66
C ARG A 94 3.01 8.52 14.31
N SER A 95 1.87 8.93 13.76
CA SER A 95 1.07 10.06 14.26
C SER A 95 0.26 9.73 15.52
N ALA A 96 0.00 8.44 15.76
CA ALA A 96 -0.69 7.96 16.97
C ALA A 96 0.21 7.90 18.20
N LEU A 97 1.54 7.97 18.03
CA LEU A 97 2.48 8.03 19.14
C LEU A 97 2.45 9.42 19.81
N PRO A 98 2.43 9.51 21.15
CA PRO A 98 2.61 10.77 21.85
C PRO A 98 3.90 11.44 21.36
N ARG A 99 3.79 12.69 20.91
CA ARG A 99 4.96 13.48 20.50
C ARG A 99 5.80 13.71 21.77
N PRO A 100 7.09 13.34 21.81
CA PRO A 100 7.91 13.60 22.99
C PRO A 100 7.90 15.11 23.25
N ALA A 101 7.54 15.50 24.47
CA ALA A 101 7.62 16.89 24.91
C ALA A 101 9.12 17.27 24.92
N HIS A 102 9.52 18.09 23.95
CA HIS A 102 10.79 18.79 23.98
C HIS A 102 10.66 20.01 24.89
#